data_AF-A0A7S0ITE1-F1
#
_entry.id   AF-A0A7S0ITE1-F1
#
_cell.length_a   1.000
_cell.length_b   1.000
_cell.length_c   1.000
_cell.angle_alpha   90.00
_cell.angle_beta   90.00
_cell.angle_gamma   90.00
#
_symmetry.space_group_name_H-M   'P 1'
#
loop_
_entity.id
_entity.type
_entity.pdbx_description
1 polymer ?
#
loop_
_entity_poly.entity_id
_entity_poly.type
_entity_poly.pdbx_seq_one_letter_code
_entity_poly.pdbx_strand_id
1 'polypeptide(L)'
;VGGAAAASAVGADDVGDGAAGMCGEDTALAAAGEARLKANGVWWRLRSYQREGVVRGLQMGGSFLLADEMGLGKTLTALATIAALDAWPCLAIVPAVTRRGWAVEVERWLVGVLSPSGVHVIYDQ
;
A
#
# COMPACT_ATOMS: atom_id res chain seq x y z
N VAL A 1 35.38 2.58 -10.22
CA VAL A 1 35.40 1.87 -8.91
C VAL A 1 34.58 2.75 -7.97
N GLY A 2 33.37 2.43 -7.53
CA GLY A 2 32.74 1.11 -7.34
C GLY A 2 32.87 0.70 -5.87
N GLY A 3 31.83 0.30 -5.14
CA GLY A 3 30.41 0.17 -5.48
C GLY A 3 29.62 -0.38 -4.28
N ALA A 4 28.34 -0.75 -4.49
CA ALA A 4 27.44 -1.44 -3.56
C ALA A 4 27.16 -0.75 -2.20
N ALA A 5 25.93 -0.23 -2.04
CA ALA A 5 25.29 -0.15 -0.73
C ALA A 5 24.67 -1.52 -0.42
N ALA A 6 24.87 -2.03 0.80
CA ALA A 6 24.47 -3.40 1.15
C ALA A 6 22.98 -3.50 1.47
N ALA A 7 22.24 -4.27 0.66
CA ALA A 7 21.01 -4.92 1.11
C ALA A 7 21.38 -6.18 1.91
N SER A 8 20.71 -6.41 3.03
CA SER A 8 20.82 -7.64 3.83
C SER A 8 19.44 -8.27 3.98
N ALA A 9 19.36 -9.59 4.08
CA ALA A 9 18.12 -10.35 3.89
C ALA A 9 18.07 -11.64 4.74
N VAL A 10 16.86 -12.23 4.81
CA VAL A 10 16.52 -13.53 5.46
C VAL A 10 16.56 -13.48 7.01
N GLY A 11 15.66 -14.12 7.76
CA GLY A 11 14.42 -14.82 7.40
C GLY A 11 13.92 -15.74 8.54
N ALA A 12 12.78 -16.43 8.42
CA ALA A 12 11.84 -16.43 7.30
C ALA A 12 10.46 -15.83 7.67
N ASP A 13 9.35 -16.51 7.97
CA ASP A 13 9.00 -17.95 8.06
C ASP A 13 7.73 -18.25 7.21
N ASP A 14 7.28 -19.51 7.15
CA ASP A 14 6.22 -20.08 6.30
C ASP A 14 5.12 -19.14 5.75
N VAL A 15 5.36 -18.63 4.53
CA VAL A 15 4.35 -18.51 3.46
C VAL A 15 4.99 -19.04 2.17
N GLY A 16 4.25 -19.85 1.41
CA GLY A 16 4.76 -20.62 0.29
C GLY A 16 5.12 -19.82 -0.98
N ASP A 17 5.96 -20.46 -1.79
CA ASP A 17 6.44 -20.14 -3.14
C ASP A 17 5.81 -18.92 -3.86
N GLY A 18 6.65 -17.90 -4.11
CA GLY A 18 6.27 -16.65 -4.76
C GLY A 18 7.42 -15.95 -5.49
N ALA A 19 8.52 -16.66 -5.79
CA ALA A 19 9.66 -16.13 -6.54
C ALA A 19 9.41 -16.13 -8.06
N ALA A 20 8.20 -15.72 -8.48
CA ALA A 20 7.82 -15.63 -9.87
C ALA A 20 8.64 -14.54 -10.58
N GLY A 21 9.07 -14.83 -11.82
CA GLY A 21 9.85 -13.88 -12.61
C GLY A 21 9.04 -12.62 -12.94
N MET A 22 9.70 -11.46 -12.90
CA MET A 22 9.09 -10.16 -13.19
C MET A 22 8.41 -10.16 -14.56
N CYS A 23 7.07 -10.17 -14.61
CA CYS A 23 6.38 -9.99 -15.86
C CYS A 23 6.43 -8.51 -16.27
N GLY A 24 6.39 -8.23 -17.57
CA GLY A 24 6.26 -6.85 -18.06
C GLY A 24 4.97 -6.17 -17.58
N GLU A 25 3.96 -6.98 -17.29
CA GLU A 25 2.63 -6.58 -16.83
C GLU A 25 2.68 -5.95 -15.41
N ASP A 26 3.44 -6.52 -14.47
CA ASP A 26 3.60 -5.96 -13.11
C ASP A 26 4.32 -4.59 -13.13
N THR A 27 5.26 -4.43 -14.06
CA THR A 27 5.95 -3.15 -14.26
C THR A 27 5.01 -2.09 -14.86
N ALA A 28 4.11 -2.49 -15.76
CA ALA A 28 3.06 -1.62 -16.30
C ALA A 28 2.02 -1.24 -15.22
N LEU A 29 1.63 -2.20 -14.36
CA LEU A 29 0.75 -1.97 -13.22
C LEU A 29 1.34 -0.94 -12.24
N ALA A 30 2.64 -1.03 -11.94
CA ALA A 30 3.35 -0.06 -11.11
C ALA A 30 3.34 1.36 -11.71
N ALA A 31 3.62 1.49 -13.01
CA ALA A 31 3.58 2.78 -13.69
C ALA A 31 2.16 3.38 -13.73
N ALA A 32 1.13 2.56 -13.98
CA ALA A 32 -0.27 2.98 -13.96
C ALA A 32 -0.72 3.42 -12.55
N GLY A 33 -0.33 2.68 -11.51
CA GLY A 33 -0.66 3.02 -10.12
C GLY A 33 0.01 4.31 -9.64
N GLU A 34 1.28 4.54 -9.99
CA GLU A 34 1.95 5.82 -9.74
C GLU A 34 1.24 6.98 -10.46
N ALA A 35 0.79 6.79 -11.70
CA ALA A 35 0.02 7.80 -12.43
C ALA A 35 -1.31 8.14 -11.75
N ARG A 36 -2.08 7.14 -11.28
CA ARG A 36 -3.32 7.34 -10.49
C ARG A 36 -3.04 8.15 -9.22
N LEU A 37 -2.01 7.78 -8.44
CA LEU A 37 -1.67 8.49 -7.20
C LEU A 37 -1.18 9.93 -7.43
N LYS A 38 -0.55 10.22 -8.58
CA LYS A 38 -0.18 11.58 -8.99
C LYS A 38 -1.40 12.42 -9.35
N ALA A 39 -2.33 11.86 -10.13
CA ALA A 39 -3.58 12.53 -10.51
C ALA A 39 -4.45 12.86 -9.28
N ASN A 40 -4.58 11.89 -8.36
CA ASN A 40 -5.34 12.04 -7.13
C ASN A 40 -4.60 12.81 -6.02
N GLY A 41 -3.43 13.40 -6.30
CA GLY A 41 -2.63 14.20 -5.36
C GLY A 41 -1.94 13.44 -4.21
N VAL A 42 -2.37 12.20 -3.90
CA VAL A 42 -1.86 11.37 -2.80
C VAL A 42 -0.34 11.18 -2.88
N TRP A 43 0.21 10.94 -4.08
CA TRP A 43 1.63 10.68 -4.32
C TRP A 43 2.55 11.72 -3.68
N TRP A 44 2.20 12.99 -3.82
CA TRP A 44 3.01 14.12 -3.36
C TRP A 44 3.07 14.22 -1.83
N ARG A 45 2.04 13.70 -1.14
CA ARG A 45 1.95 13.69 0.33
C ARG A 45 2.74 12.52 0.97
N LEU A 46 2.99 11.44 0.23
CA LEU A 46 3.78 10.28 0.67
C LEU A 46 5.26 10.62 0.90
N ARG A 47 5.90 9.93 1.86
CA ARG A 47 7.36 9.92 2.05
C ARG A 47 8.04 9.01 1.01
N SER A 48 9.34 9.22 0.75
CA SER A 48 10.08 8.45 -0.26
C SER A 48 10.03 6.94 -0.05
N TYR A 49 10.23 6.47 1.18
CA TYR A 49 10.13 5.03 1.52
C TYR A 49 8.70 4.48 1.36
N GLN A 50 7.67 5.30 1.58
CA GLN A 50 6.27 4.90 1.35
C GLN A 50 5.98 4.76 -0.14
N ARG A 51 6.54 5.65 -0.98
CA ARG A 51 6.46 5.52 -2.45
C ARG A 51 7.16 4.26 -2.94
N GLU A 52 8.35 3.97 -2.42
CA GLU A 52 9.10 2.74 -2.75
C GLU A 52 8.32 1.48 -2.33
N GLY A 53 7.71 1.47 -1.14
CA GLY A 53 6.83 0.40 -0.67
C GLY A 53 5.60 0.19 -1.55
N VAL A 54 4.92 1.26 -1.96
CA VAL A 54 3.79 1.19 -2.92
C VAL A 54 4.25 0.65 -4.27
N VAL A 55 5.34 1.17 -4.84
CA VAL A 55 5.86 0.74 -6.15
C VAL A 55 6.27 -0.73 -6.12
N ARG A 56 6.96 -1.21 -5.07
CA ARG A 56 7.26 -2.64 -4.91
C ARG A 56 6.00 -3.48 -4.75
N GLY A 57 5.01 -3.03 -3.97
CA GLY A 57 3.72 -3.71 -3.85
C GLY A 57 3.02 -3.91 -5.19
N LEU A 58 3.01 -2.88 -6.04
CA LEU A 58 2.47 -2.95 -7.41
C LEU A 58 3.30 -3.86 -8.34
N GLN A 59 4.63 -3.88 -8.18
CA GLN A 59 5.54 -4.79 -8.91
C GLN A 59 5.43 -6.26 -8.48
N MET A 60 4.66 -6.56 -7.42
CA MET A 60 4.31 -7.91 -6.95
C MET A 60 2.81 -8.21 -7.17
N GLY A 61 2.23 -7.68 -8.25
CA GLY A 61 0.80 -7.85 -8.58
C GLY A 61 -0.18 -7.24 -7.57
N GLY A 62 0.29 -6.43 -6.60
CA GLY A 62 -0.51 -5.85 -5.52
C GLY A 62 -0.60 -6.67 -4.23
N SER A 63 -0.07 -7.90 -4.19
CA SER A 63 -0.11 -8.77 -3.00
C SER A 63 1.25 -8.82 -2.29
N PHE A 64 1.33 -8.27 -1.08
CA PHE A 64 2.61 -8.10 -0.37
C PHE A 64 2.45 -7.87 1.14
N LEU A 65 3.53 -8.10 1.90
CA LEU A 65 3.59 -7.89 3.35
C LEU A 65 4.33 -6.59 3.71
N LEU A 66 3.67 -5.68 4.42
CA LEU A 66 4.27 -4.45 4.96
C LEU A 66 4.91 -4.70 6.33
N ALA A 67 6.18 -5.12 6.33
CA ALA A 67 6.94 -5.52 7.52
C ALA A 67 7.73 -4.38 8.21
N ASP A 68 7.48 -3.11 7.87
CA ASP A 68 8.19 -1.93 8.43
C ASP A 68 8.13 -1.87 9.97
N GLU A 69 8.96 -1.02 10.59
CA GLU A 69 8.86 -0.71 12.03
C GLU A 69 7.52 -0.03 12.43
N MET A 70 7.23 -0.01 13.73
CA MET A 70 6.07 0.69 14.28
C MET A 70 6.26 2.21 14.18
N GLY A 71 5.24 2.93 13.72
CA GLY A 71 5.26 4.40 13.57
C GLY A 71 5.57 4.93 12.16
N LEU A 72 6.14 4.12 11.25
CA LEU A 72 6.45 4.53 9.86
C LEU A 72 5.22 4.76 8.94
N GLY A 73 4.00 4.65 9.48
CA GLY A 73 2.78 4.96 8.74
C GLY A 73 2.34 3.88 7.75
N LYS A 74 2.58 2.59 8.03
CA LYS A 74 2.14 1.44 7.21
C LYS A 74 0.71 1.53 6.69
N THR A 75 -0.23 2.03 7.51
CA THR A 75 -1.63 2.29 7.11
C THR A 75 -1.72 3.17 5.85
N LEU A 76 -0.92 4.24 5.78
CA LEU A 76 -0.88 5.12 4.62
C LEU A 76 -0.29 4.42 3.38
N THR A 77 0.77 3.62 3.54
CA THR A 77 1.35 2.81 2.46
C THR A 77 0.33 1.82 1.89
N ALA A 78 -0.43 1.15 2.77
CA ALA A 78 -1.50 0.23 2.37
C ALA A 78 -2.65 0.94 1.63
N LEU A 79 -3.18 2.04 2.19
CA LEU A 79 -4.24 2.84 1.56
C LEU A 79 -3.80 3.44 0.22
N ALA A 80 -2.54 3.86 0.09
CA ALA A 80 -1.99 4.31 -1.17
C ALA A 80 -1.87 3.18 -2.20
N THR A 81 -1.52 1.95 -1.80
CA THR A 81 -1.47 0.82 -2.73
C THR A 81 -2.87 0.43 -3.22
N ILE A 82 -3.88 0.42 -2.33
CA ILE A 82 -5.30 0.18 -2.71
C ILE A 82 -5.77 1.22 -3.74
N ALA A 83 -5.50 2.51 -3.49
CA ALA A 83 -5.85 3.59 -4.41
C ALA A 83 -5.00 3.62 -5.71
N ALA A 84 -3.82 3.00 -5.72
CA ALA A 84 -2.99 2.83 -6.91
C ALA A 84 -3.46 1.65 -7.78
N LEU A 85 -3.90 0.57 -7.16
CA LEU A 85 -4.53 -0.58 -7.83
C LEU A 85 -5.93 -0.26 -8.36
N ASP A 86 -6.60 0.75 -7.79
CA ASP A 86 -8.02 1.06 -8.02
C ASP A 86 -8.95 -0.09 -7.57
N ALA A 87 -8.54 -0.77 -6.50
CA ALA A 87 -9.12 -2.04 -6.03
C ALA A 87 -10.41 -1.85 -5.22
N TRP A 88 -11.46 -1.36 -5.87
CA TRP A 88 -12.78 -1.11 -5.27
C TRP A 88 -13.82 -2.15 -5.74
N PRO A 89 -14.68 -2.68 -4.86
CA PRO A 89 -14.74 -2.45 -3.41
C PRO A 89 -13.60 -3.14 -2.64
N CYS A 90 -13.18 -2.55 -1.51
CA CYS A 90 -12.09 -3.06 -0.67
C CYS A 90 -12.60 -3.39 0.75
N LEU A 91 -12.04 -4.45 1.37
CA LEU A 91 -12.34 -4.85 2.75
C LEU A 91 -11.07 -4.75 3.61
N ALA A 92 -11.07 -3.83 4.58
CA ALA A 92 -9.98 -3.67 5.55
C ALA A 92 -10.32 -4.36 6.89
N ILE A 93 -9.68 -5.51 7.16
CA ILE A 93 -9.83 -6.23 8.42
C ILE A 93 -8.78 -5.70 9.42
N VAL A 94 -9.23 -5.11 10.53
CA VAL A 94 -8.36 -4.47 11.53
C VAL A 94 -8.83 -4.74 12.96
N PRO A 95 -7.94 -4.74 13.98
CA PRO A 95 -8.31 -4.85 15.38
C PRO A 95 -9.39 -3.85 15.81
N ALA A 96 -10.26 -4.27 16.74
CA ALA A 96 -11.43 -3.50 17.16
C ALA A 96 -11.12 -2.05 17.56
N VAL A 97 -9.98 -1.83 18.22
CA VAL A 97 -9.49 -0.52 18.71
C VAL A 97 -8.93 0.38 17.61
N THR A 98 -8.44 -0.18 16.48
CA THR A 98 -7.87 0.61 15.39
C THR A 98 -8.88 0.97 14.30
N ARG A 99 -10.08 0.34 14.28
CA ARG A 99 -11.19 0.64 13.34
C ARG A 99 -11.40 2.15 13.11
N ARG A 100 -11.54 2.92 14.19
CA ARG A 100 -11.77 4.37 14.12
C ARG A 100 -10.57 5.15 13.60
N GLY A 101 -9.35 4.72 13.93
CA GLY A 101 -8.12 5.33 13.40
C GLY A 101 -7.95 5.10 11.90
N TRP A 102 -8.28 3.91 11.42
CA TRP A 102 -8.29 3.60 9.98
C TRP A 102 -9.33 4.43 9.22
N ALA A 103 -10.55 4.58 9.75
CA ALA A 103 -11.58 5.43 9.14
C ALA A 103 -11.11 6.89 8.99
N VAL A 104 -10.55 7.48 10.05
CA VAL A 104 -10.02 8.86 10.02
C VAL A 104 -8.85 9.00 9.05
N GLU A 105 -7.94 8.01 8.96
CA GLU A 105 -6.85 8.07 7.97
C GLU A 105 -7.37 7.87 6.53
N VAL A 106 -8.38 7.03 6.28
CA VAL A 106 -9.06 6.94 4.97
C VAL A 106 -9.63 8.30 4.58
N GLU A 107 -10.44 8.92 5.44
CA GLU A 107 -11.03 10.25 5.22
C GLU A 107 -9.96 11.33 5.00
N ARG A 108 -8.82 11.25 5.68
CA ARG A 108 -7.73 12.24 5.62
C ARG A 108 -6.83 12.11 4.38
N TRP A 109 -6.62 10.91 3.87
CA TRP A 109 -5.65 10.63 2.80
C TRP A 109 -6.29 10.33 1.44
N LEU A 110 -7.50 9.79 1.41
CA LEU A 110 -8.24 9.45 0.18
C LEU A 110 -9.32 10.49 -0.18
N VAL A 111 -9.19 11.73 0.32
CA VAL A 111 -10.01 12.90 -0.09
C VAL A 111 -10.00 13.02 -1.62
N GLY A 112 -11.18 12.97 -2.25
CA GLY A 112 -11.32 13.06 -3.70
C GLY A 112 -11.11 11.75 -4.45
N VAL A 113 -10.62 10.69 -3.80
CA VAL A 113 -10.65 9.31 -4.30
C VAL A 113 -11.93 8.62 -3.84
N LEU A 114 -12.31 8.83 -2.58
CA LEU A 114 -13.55 8.33 -1.99
C LEU A 114 -14.47 9.48 -1.56
N SER A 115 -15.77 9.24 -1.67
CA SER A 115 -16.81 10.00 -0.96
C SER A 115 -16.99 9.43 0.44
N PRO A 116 -17.28 10.24 1.48
CA PRO A 116 -17.55 9.73 2.83
C PRO A 116 -18.63 8.64 2.88
N SER A 117 -19.64 8.72 2.02
CA SER A 117 -20.71 7.72 1.91
C SER A 117 -20.25 6.33 1.45
N GLY A 118 -19.03 6.20 0.94
CA GLY A 118 -18.42 4.93 0.52
C GLY A 118 -17.58 4.24 1.60
N VAL A 119 -17.45 4.82 2.80
CA VAL A 119 -16.65 4.27 3.91
C VAL A 119 -17.57 3.70 4.97
N HIS A 120 -17.74 2.37 4.98
CA HIS A 120 -18.60 1.68 5.95
C HIS A 120 -17.77 1.04 7.07
N VAL A 121 -17.86 1.61 8.28
CA VAL A 121 -17.21 1.06 9.48
C VAL A 121 -18.20 0.17 10.23
N ILE A 122 -17.96 -1.14 10.23
CA ILE A 122 -18.79 -2.11 10.94
C ILE A 122 -18.41 -2.12 12.43
N TYR A 123 -19.41 -1.92 13.29
CA TYR A 123 -19.34 -2.09 14.73
C TYR A 123 -20.11 -3.35 15.15
N ASP A 124 -19.71 -3.93 16.28
CA ASP A 124 -20.52 -4.92 16.98
C ASP A 124 -21.61 -4.17 17.78
N GLN A 125 -22.73 -4.83 18.11
CA GLN A 125 -23.89 -4.20 18.78
C GLN A 125 -23.87 -4.40 20.30
#